data_AF-A7TLX1-F1
#
_entry.id   AF-A7TLX1-F1
#
_cell.length_a   1.000
_cell.length_b   1.000
_cell.length_c   1.000
_cell.angle_alpha   90.00
_cell.angle_beta   90.00
_cell.angle_gamma   90.00
#
_symmetry.space_group_name_H-M   'P 1'
#
loop_
_entity.id
_entity.type
_entity.pdbx_description
1 polymer ?
#
loop_
_entity_poly.entity_id
_entity_poly.type
_entity_poly.pdbx_seq_one_letter_code
_entity_poly.pdbx_strand_id
1 'polypeptide(L)'
;MPRISTKTIHEAYKINPFLPLLLPECRTISQAKLELKWINQEFAKTAPDHYTLQKNIKKACIQRFHHIPLQYILKSQPFGSLNIKCQPCVLIPRWETEEWVMDLIQSIKNGKQSLESKNQISIVDLCTGSGCIALLLKRELSKILNSNLNVKAVDCSDSAIDLVNRNKLESSEDPIDIEVLKFDILQSNNIDSILSNQKIDILTCNPPYIPKSDFQRDVTKSVKLFEPKLALIGDKEFYSNLLEKWIPHINSFVYEVGNIDQVKFVKDYISNDNTLNKIWTVGSKYDSNKQCRVVYGYVNSPNSSSYDISKIFSNFGTVIHPSK
;
A
#
# COMPACT_ATOMS: atom_id res chain seq x y z
N MET A 1 -16.44 -22.83 -3.81
CA MET A 1 -16.96 -21.95 -2.73
C MET A 1 -18.21 -22.59 -2.14
N PRO A 2 -18.29 -22.78 -0.81
CA PRO A 2 -19.43 -23.44 -0.17
C PRO A 2 -20.72 -22.62 -0.32
N ARG A 3 -21.85 -23.31 -0.49
CA ARG A 3 -23.17 -22.71 -0.65
C ARG A 3 -23.68 -22.18 0.69
N ILE A 4 -24.24 -20.98 0.68
CA ILE A 4 -24.87 -20.39 1.88
C ILE A 4 -26.20 -21.11 2.12
N SER A 5 -26.42 -21.53 3.37
CA SER A 5 -27.63 -22.28 3.71
C SER A 5 -28.89 -21.40 3.57
N THR A 6 -30.00 -22.02 3.15
CA THR A 6 -31.30 -21.35 3.09
C THR A 6 -31.75 -20.83 4.45
N LYS A 7 -31.43 -21.56 5.52
CA LYS A 7 -31.64 -21.12 6.91
C LYS A 7 -30.95 -19.79 7.19
N THR A 8 -29.67 -19.67 6.85
CA THR A 8 -28.88 -18.44 7.04
C THR A 8 -29.45 -17.26 6.25
N ILE A 9 -29.89 -17.50 5.02
CA ILE A 9 -30.54 -16.47 4.17
C ILE A 9 -31.84 -15.99 4.82
N HIS A 10 -32.66 -16.92 5.32
CA HIS A 10 -33.93 -16.60 5.97
C HIS A 10 -33.73 -15.84 7.30
N GLU A 11 -32.75 -16.26 8.11
CA GLU A 11 -32.35 -15.54 9.33
C GLU A 11 -31.87 -14.11 9.02
N ALA A 12 -31.07 -13.93 7.98
CA ALA A 12 -30.63 -12.61 7.54
C ALA A 12 -31.80 -11.71 7.11
N TYR A 13 -32.74 -12.26 6.33
CA TYR A 13 -33.92 -11.53 5.86
C TYR A 13 -34.82 -11.05 7.01
N LYS A 14 -34.99 -11.87 8.06
CA LYS A 14 -35.74 -11.49 9.26
C LYS A 14 -35.15 -10.27 9.98
N ILE A 15 -33.83 -10.09 9.89
CA ILE A 15 -33.13 -8.98 10.52
C ILE A 15 -33.24 -7.72 9.66
N ASN A 16 -32.92 -7.84 8.37
CA ASN A 16 -33.04 -6.74 7.41
C ASN A 16 -33.10 -7.30 5.98
N PRO A 17 -34.02 -6.82 5.12
CA PRO A 17 -34.24 -7.36 3.78
C PRO A 17 -33.03 -7.23 2.84
N PHE A 18 -32.07 -6.36 3.14
CA PHE A 18 -30.85 -6.18 2.34
C PHE A 18 -29.71 -7.11 2.74
N LEU A 19 -29.70 -7.68 3.95
CA LEU A 19 -28.61 -8.55 4.40
C LEU A 19 -28.40 -9.78 3.49
N PRO A 20 -29.44 -10.45 2.97
CA PRO A 20 -29.25 -11.54 2.01
C PRO A 20 -28.46 -11.18 0.76
N LEU A 21 -28.49 -9.92 0.32
CA LEU A 21 -27.75 -9.46 -0.86
C LEU A 21 -26.24 -9.37 -0.61
N LEU A 22 -25.84 -9.19 0.66
CA LEU A 22 -24.43 -9.07 1.05
C LEU A 22 -23.79 -10.43 1.38
N LEU A 23 -24.60 -11.42 1.77
CA LEU A 23 -24.13 -12.76 2.14
C LEU A 23 -23.23 -13.44 1.09
N PRO A 24 -23.45 -13.35 -0.24
CA PRO A 24 -22.58 -13.98 -1.24
C PRO A 24 -21.11 -13.58 -1.13
N GLU A 25 -20.83 -12.41 -0.55
CA GLU A 25 -19.47 -11.93 -0.32
C GLU A 25 -19.07 -12.00 1.16
N CYS A 26 -19.93 -11.53 2.07
CA CYS A 26 -19.64 -11.49 3.50
C CYS A 26 -19.58 -12.86 4.18
N ARG A 27 -20.23 -13.89 3.59
CA ARG A 27 -20.40 -15.27 4.09
C ARG A 27 -21.15 -15.43 5.41
N THR A 28 -21.07 -14.46 6.32
CA THR A 28 -21.70 -14.49 7.64
C THR A 28 -22.66 -13.31 7.80
N ILE A 29 -23.70 -13.51 8.62
CA ILE A 29 -24.65 -12.45 8.96
C ILE A 29 -23.94 -11.30 9.71
N SER A 30 -22.96 -11.62 10.56
CA SER A 30 -22.19 -10.62 11.31
C SER A 30 -21.45 -9.67 10.36
N GLN A 31 -20.72 -10.22 9.40
CA GLN A 31 -20.00 -9.41 8.41
C GLN A 31 -20.96 -8.63 7.51
N ALA A 32 -22.08 -9.24 7.10
CA ALA A 32 -23.10 -8.55 6.31
C ALA A 32 -23.73 -7.36 7.06
N LYS A 33 -23.95 -7.48 8.38
CA LYS A 33 -24.41 -6.36 9.21
C LYS A 33 -23.41 -5.23 9.27
N LEU A 34 -22.12 -5.56 9.35
CA LEU A 34 -21.05 -4.56 9.38
C LEU A 34 -20.96 -3.80 8.06
N GLU A 35 -20.95 -4.51 6.92
CA GLU A 35 -20.94 -3.88 5.60
C GLU A 35 -22.21 -3.04 5.38
N LEU A 36 -23.39 -3.54 5.77
CA LEU A 36 -24.63 -2.77 5.67
C LEU A 36 -24.60 -1.50 6.52
N LYS A 37 -24.02 -1.56 7.73
CA LYS A 37 -23.83 -0.39 8.59
C LYS A 37 -22.97 0.66 7.90
N TRP A 38 -21.86 0.26 7.29
CA TRP A 38 -20.98 1.19 6.55
C TRP A 38 -21.68 1.79 5.32
N ILE A 39 -22.39 0.98 4.53
CA ILE A 39 -23.20 1.45 3.41
C ILE A 39 -24.21 2.50 3.90
N ASN A 40 -24.97 2.21 4.97
CA ASN A 40 -25.94 3.16 5.52
C ASN A 40 -25.28 4.47 5.93
N GLN A 41 -24.15 4.40 6.66
CA GLN A 41 -23.44 5.58 7.13
C GLN A 41 -22.94 6.45 5.98
N GLU A 42 -22.38 5.84 4.93
CA GLU A 42 -21.82 6.59 3.81
C GLU A 42 -22.91 7.25 2.96
N PHE A 43 -23.96 6.51 2.60
CA PHE A 43 -25.04 7.06 1.78
C PHE A 43 -25.92 8.05 2.55
N ALA A 44 -25.98 7.99 3.89
CA ALA A 44 -26.69 8.97 4.71
C ALA A 44 -26.04 10.37 4.66
N LYS A 45 -24.73 10.48 4.37
CA LYS A 45 -24.03 11.77 4.28
C LYS A 45 -24.48 12.62 3.10
N THR A 46 -24.98 11.98 2.03
CA THR A 46 -25.24 12.64 0.74
C THR A 46 -26.69 12.55 0.28
N ALA A 47 -27.52 11.71 0.93
CA ALA A 47 -28.91 11.53 0.54
C ALA A 47 -29.78 12.72 1.00
N PRO A 48 -30.62 13.29 0.12
CA PRO A 48 -31.48 14.42 0.45
C PRO A 48 -32.71 14.02 1.29
N ASP A 49 -33.14 12.75 1.20
CA ASP A 49 -34.34 12.25 1.85
C ASP A 49 -34.24 10.73 2.12
N HIS A 50 -35.14 10.22 2.97
CA HIS A 50 -35.14 8.81 3.37
C HIS A 50 -35.42 7.85 2.20
N TYR A 51 -36.26 8.22 1.23
CA TYR A 51 -36.54 7.37 0.08
C TYR A 51 -35.31 7.23 -0.82
N THR A 52 -34.63 8.35 -1.12
CA THR A 52 -33.37 8.34 -1.88
C THR A 52 -32.28 7.53 -1.18
N LEU A 53 -32.18 7.65 0.15
CA LEU A 53 -31.26 6.86 0.96
C LEU A 53 -31.52 5.35 0.80
N GLN A 54 -32.75 4.89 1.01
CA GLN A 54 -33.12 3.47 0.88
C GLN A 54 -32.87 2.93 -0.53
N LYS A 55 -33.17 3.74 -1.56
CA LYS A 55 -32.90 3.39 -2.96
C LYS A 55 -31.40 3.19 -3.22
N ASN A 56 -30.57 4.09 -2.70
CA ASN A 56 -29.11 4.02 -2.86
C ASN A 56 -28.50 2.84 -2.10
N ILE A 57 -28.94 2.59 -0.85
CA ILE A 57 -28.51 1.41 -0.07
C ILE A 57 -28.85 0.11 -0.80
N LYS A 58 -30.08 0.00 -1.34
CA LYS A 58 -30.49 -1.17 -2.13
C LYS A 58 -29.59 -1.35 -3.35
N LYS A 59 -29.29 -0.27 -4.09
CA LYS A 59 -28.38 -0.30 -5.25
C LYS A 59 -26.98 -0.76 -4.85
N ALA A 60 -26.43 -0.24 -3.77
CA ALA A 60 -25.14 -0.64 -3.21
C ALA A 60 -25.12 -2.14 -2.84
N CYS A 61 -26.17 -2.63 -2.18
CA CYS A 61 -26.27 -4.06 -1.83
C CYS A 61 -26.35 -4.96 -3.08
N ILE A 62 -27.04 -4.51 -4.14
CA ILE A 62 -27.07 -5.22 -5.43
C ILE A 62 -25.69 -5.22 -6.11
N GLN A 63 -24.97 -4.09 -6.09
CA GLN A 63 -23.60 -4.03 -6.59
C GLN A 63 -22.68 -5.01 -5.86
N ARG A 64 -22.81 -5.06 -4.53
CA ARG A 64 -22.04 -5.99 -3.69
C ARG A 64 -22.40 -7.45 -3.95
N PHE A 65 -23.69 -7.75 -4.20
CA PHE A 65 -24.15 -9.07 -4.64
C PHE A 65 -23.44 -9.53 -5.93
N HIS A 66 -23.18 -8.59 -6.85
CA HIS A 66 -22.41 -8.82 -8.08
C HIS A 66 -20.89 -8.79 -7.88
N HIS A 67 -20.42 -8.97 -6.65
CA HIS A 67 -19.01 -9.05 -6.28
C HIS A 67 -18.21 -7.75 -6.47
N ILE A 68 -18.87 -6.60 -6.70
CA ILE A 68 -18.16 -5.31 -6.72
C ILE A 68 -17.54 -5.07 -5.34
N PRO A 69 -16.24 -4.73 -5.25
CA PRO A 69 -15.60 -4.41 -3.99
C PRO A 69 -16.35 -3.32 -3.22
N LEU A 70 -16.49 -3.49 -1.91
CA LEU A 70 -17.20 -2.52 -1.08
C LEU A 70 -16.59 -1.12 -1.20
N GLN A 71 -15.27 -1.02 -1.28
CA GLN A 71 -14.53 0.23 -1.38
C GLN A 71 -14.83 0.99 -2.68
N TYR A 72 -15.12 0.30 -3.78
CA TYR A 72 -15.56 0.97 -5.02
C TYR A 72 -17.01 1.44 -4.92
N ILE A 73 -17.84 0.78 -4.11
CA ILE A 73 -19.22 1.19 -3.83
C ILE A 73 -19.22 2.42 -2.91
N LEU A 74 -18.43 2.40 -1.85
CA LEU A 74 -18.25 3.51 -0.91
C LEU A 74 -17.40 4.66 -1.49
N LYS A 75 -16.60 4.35 -2.52
CA LYS A 75 -15.62 5.24 -3.18
C LYS A 75 -14.47 5.70 -2.29
N SER A 76 -14.29 5.11 -1.11
CA SER A 76 -13.15 5.38 -0.25
C SER A 76 -12.77 4.18 0.62
N GLN A 77 -11.57 4.26 1.18
CA GLN A 77 -10.98 3.30 2.11
C GLN A 77 -10.14 4.08 3.13
N PRO A 78 -10.40 3.92 4.44
CA PRO A 78 -9.51 4.45 5.47
C PRO A 78 -8.10 3.87 5.34
N PHE A 79 -7.08 4.71 5.54
CA PHE A 79 -5.67 4.33 5.53
C PHE A 79 -4.88 5.26 6.46
N GLY A 80 -4.56 4.81 7.66
CA GLY A 80 -3.98 5.61 8.72
C GLY A 80 -4.90 6.76 9.12
N SER A 81 -4.39 7.99 9.05
CA SER A 81 -5.18 9.21 9.31
C SER A 81 -5.96 9.72 8.10
N LEU A 82 -5.85 9.05 6.95
CA LEU A 82 -6.42 9.49 5.67
C LEU A 82 -7.65 8.69 5.28
N ASN A 83 -8.55 9.30 4.51
CA ASN A 83 -9.62 8.62 3.80
C ASN A 83 -9.31 8.63 2.30
N ILE A 84 -8.69 7.57 1.80
CA ILE A 84 -8.22 7.46 0.43
C ILE A 84 -9.39 7.15 -0.49
N LYS A 85 -9.58 7.93 -1.55
CA LYS A 85 -10.58 7.61 -2.57
C LYS A 85 -10.19 6.35 -3.32
N CYS A 86 -11.19 5.55 -3.65
CA CYS A 86 -11.03 4.33 -4.43
C CYS A 86 -11.85 4.43 -5.72
N GLN A 87 -11.30 3.91 -6.80
CA GLN A 87 -11.99 3.80 -8.07
C GLN A 87 -11.55 2.54 -8.84
N PRO A 88 -12.37 2.06 -9.79
CA PRO A 88 -11.94 1.01 -10.71
C PRO A 88 -10.63 1.36 -11.42
N CYS A 89 -9.89 0.34 -11.84
CA CYS A 89 -8.56 0.45 -12.47
C CYS A 89 -7.40 0.86 -11.55
N VAL A 90 -7.64 1.04 -10.24
CA VAL A 90 -6.59 1.26 -9.25
C VAL A 90 -6.76 0.29 -8.08
N LEU A 91 -5.65 -0.30 -7.62
CA LEU A 91 -5.62 -1.23 -6.47
C LEU A 91 -6.24 -0.57 -5.24
N ILE A 92 -7.10 -1.32 -4.54
CA ILE A 92 -7.70 -0.86 -3.28
C ILE A 92 -6.63 -0.97 -2.18
N PRO A 93 -6.36 0.09 -1.40
CA PRO A 93 -5.43 0.03 -0.27
C PRO A 93 -5.74 -1.14 0.65
N ARG A 94 -4.70 -1.90 1.01
CA ARG A 94 -4.81 -3.09 1.85
C ARG A 94 -4.42 -2.78 3.29
N TRP A 95 -5.01 -3.50 4.23
CA TRP A 95 -4.72 -3.33 5.65
C TRP A 95 -3.29 -3.81 5.99
N GLU A 96 -2.79 -4.81 5.27
CA GLU A 96 -1.39 -5.25 5.38
C GLU A 96 -0.43 -4.11 5.02
N THR A 97 -0.76 -3.36 3.95
CA THR A 97 0.00 -2.19 3.54
C THR A 97 -0.06 -1.08 4.58
N GLU A 98 -1.25 -0.84 5.15
CA GLU A 98 -1.45 0.15 6.21
C GLU A 98 -0.60 -0.15 7.44
N GLU A 99 -0.58 -1.42 7.87
CA GLU A 99 0.15 -1.88 9.05
C GLU A 99 1.65 -1.58 8.93
N TRP A 100 2.29 -2.01 7.84
CA TRP A 100 3.74 -1.79 7.71
C TRP A 100 4.10 -0.32 7.49
N VAL A 101 3.24 0.48 6.84
CA VAL A 101 3.49 1.92 6.69
C VAL A 101 3.41 2.64 8.03
N MET A 102 2.44 2.29 8.88
CA MET A 102 2.32 2.85 10.23
C MET A 102 3.53 2.47 11.09
N ASP A 103 4.00 1.23 10.99
CA ASP A 103 5.22 0.80 11.67
C ASP A 103 6.46 1.53 11.14
N LEU A 104 6.54 1.81 9.84
CA LEU A 104 7.62 2.58 9.25
C LEU A 104 7.64 4.01 9.79
N ILE A 105 6.47 4.66 9.88
CA ILE A 105 6.32 5.99 10.48
C ILE A 105 6.79 5.99 11.94
N GLN A 106 6.42 4.97 12.72
CA GLN A 106 6.85 4.85 14.11
C GLN A 106 8.36 4.60 14.23
N SER A 107 8.92 3.78 13.34
CA SER A 107 10.37 3.57 13.21
C SER A 107 11.11 4.87 12.89
N ILE A 108 10.60 5.66 11.94
CA ILE A 108 11.17 6.97 11.58
C ILE A 108 11.08 7.94 12.77
N LYS A 109 9.95 7.96 13.48
CA LYS A 109 9.76 8.78 14.69
C LYS A 109 10.80 8.46 15.76
N ASN A 110 11.09 7.18 15.98
CA ASN A 110 12.09 6.73 16.95
C ASN A 110 13.51 7.08 16.51
N GLY A 111 13.80 6.98 15.21
CA GLY A 111 15.10 7.27 14.61
C GLY A 111 15.31 8.73 14.18
N LYS A 112 14.37 9.64 14.47
CA LYS A 112 14.26 10.97 13.83
C LYS A 112 15.50 11.84 13.92
N GLN A 113 16.24 11.75 15.03
CA GLN A 113 17.47 12.54 15.25
C GLN A 113 18.50 12.31 14.13
N SER A 114 18.52 11.11 13.55
CA SER A 114 19.42 10.75 12.46
C SER A 114 19.00 11.39 11.14
N LEU A 115 17.71 11.64 10.93
CA LEU A 115 17.18 12.29 9.72
C LEU A 115 17.19 13.82 9.83
N GLU A 116 16.95 14.37 11.02
CA GLU A 116 16.90 15.81 11.28
C GLU A 116 18.23 16.53 11.01
N SER A 117 19.34 15.79 10.87
CA SER A 117 20.62 16.33 10.40
C SER A 117 20.59 16.81 8.95
N LYS A 118 19.59 16.41 8.15
CA LYS A 118 19.38 16.88 6.78
C LYS A 118 18.31 17.98 6.73
N ASN A 119 18.57 19.00 5.91
CA ASN A 119 17.59 20.05 5.62
C ASN A 119 16.38 19.53 4.82
N GLN A 120 16.59 18.50 3.99
CA GLN A 120 15.56 17.89 3.16
C GLN A 120 15.72 16.37 3.13
N ILE A 121 14.60 15.67 3.26
CA ILE A 121 14.51 14.21 3.19
C ILE A 121 13.74 13.84 1.93
N SER A 122 14.31 12.96 1.11
CA SER A 122 13.73 12.50 -0.15
C SER A 122 13.09 11.12 0.01
N ILE A 123 11.79 11.03 -0.25
CA ILE A 123 11.00 9.79 -0.22
C ILE A 123 10.40 9.57 -1.59
N VAL A 124 10.52 8.37 -2.13
CA VAL A 124 9.91 8.00 -3.41
C VAL A 124 9.09 6.74 -3.20
N ASP A 125 7.83 6.78 -3.63
CA ASP A 125 6.91 5.65 -3.63
C ASP A 125 6.68 5.18 -5.06
N LEU A 126 7.17 3.99 -5.38
CA LEU A 126 7.02 3.35 -6.68
C LEU A 126 5.77 2.48 -6.71
N CYS A 127 5.13 2.36 -7.89
CA CYS A 127 3.86 1.66 -8.04
C CYS A 127 2.79 2.21 -7.07
N THR A 128 2.70 3.54 -6.97
CA THR A 128 1.96 4.24 -5.91
C THR A 128 0.46 3.98 -5.92
N GLY A 129 -0.13 3.57 -7.06
CA GLY A 129 -1.55 3.28 -7.20
C GLY A 129 -2.43 4.46 -6.78
N SER A 130 -3.11 4.34 -5.63
CA SER A 130 -3.95 5.41 -5.09
C SER A 130 -3.19 6.52 -4.39
N GLY A 131 -1.87 6.37 -4.21
CA GLY A 131 -1.03 7.29 -3.45
C GLY A 131 -1.09 7.07 -1.95
N CYS A 132 -1.68 5.98 -1.46
CA CYS A 132 -1.96 5.81 -0.03
C CYS A 132 -0.68 5.83 0.83
N ILE A 133 0.38 5.18 0.36
CA ILE A 133 1.69 5.15 1.03
C ILE A 133 2.31 6.55 1.02
N ALA A 134 2.53 7.12 -0.17
CA ALA A 134 3.16 8.45 -0.32
C ALA A 134 2.43 9.55 0.47
N LEU A 135 1.10 9.60 0.39
CA LEU A 135 0.29 10.61 1.07
C LEU A 135 0.34 10.45 2.59
N LEU A 136 0.22 9.22 3.10
CA LEU A 136 0.27 8.98 4.53
C LEU A 136 1.65 9.30 5.10
N LEU A 137 2.72 8.90 4.41
CA LEU A 137 4.08 9.25 4.79
C LEU A 137 4.27 10.76 4.82
N LYS A 138 3.89 11.50 3.77
CA LYS A 138 3.99 12.97 3.78
C LYS A 138 3.23 13.58 4.96
N ARG A 139 1.96 13.18 5.16
CA ARG A 139 1.10 13.75 6.21
C ARG A 139 1.64 13.52 7.60
N GLU A 140 2.02 12.29 7.94
CA GLU A 140 2.45 11.94 9.29
C GLU A 140 3.88 12.39 9.57
N LEU A 141 4.78 12.27 8.59
CA LEU A 141 6.17 12.67 8.77
C LEU A 141 6.32 14.20 8.87
N SER A 142 5.52 14.98 8.14
CA SER A 142 5.50 16.45 8.28
C SER A 142 5.08 16.95 9.67
N LYS A 143 4.40 16.12 10.47
CA LYS A 143 4.03 16.46 11.86
C LYS A 143 5.14 16.20 12.86
N ILE A 144 6.06 15.29 12.55
CA ILE A 144 7.05 14.79 13.52
C ILE A 144 8.50 15.20 13.19
N LEU A 145 8.79 15.52 11.92
CA LEU A 145 10.11 15.93 11.45
C LEU A 145 10.15 17.44 11.22
N ASN A 146 11.28 18.07 11.59
CA ASN A 146 11.53 19.48 11.33
C ASN A 146 12.12 19.74 9.94
N SER A 147 12.60 18.70 9.25
CA SER A 147 13.18 18.78 7.91
C SER A 147 12.12 18.91 6.83
N ASN A 148 12.47 19.55 5.70
CA ASN A 148 11.60 19.56 4.53
C ASN A 148 11.45 18.14 3.96
N LEU A 149 10.25 17.77 3.53
CA LEU A 149 9.97 16.47 2.94
C LEU A 149 9.69 16.61 1.45
N ASN A 150 10.56 16.04 0.62
CA ASN A 150 10.29 15.84 -0.80
C ASN A 150 9.75 14.44 -1.00
N VAL A 151 8.45 14.31 -1.28
CA VAL A 151 7.80 13.02 -1.47
C VAL A 151 7.32 12.93 -2.91
N LYS A 152 7.71 11.87 -3.62
CA LYS A 152 7.27 11.61 -4.99
C LYS A 152 6.46 10.32 -5.07
N ALA A 153 5.32 10.37 -5.74
CA ALA A 153 4.49 9.23 -6.07
C ALA A 153 4.63 8.90 -7.55
N VAL A 154 5.05 7.67 -7.87
CA VAL A 154 5.37 7.24 -9.23
C VAL A 154 4.48 6.07 -9.64
N ASP A 155 3.83 6.19 -10.79
CA ASP A 155 3.02 5.10 -11.37
C ASP A 155 3.02 5.16 -12.91
N CYS A 156 2.78 4.03 -13.57
CA CYS A 156 2.68 3.99 -15.04
C CYS A 156 1.24 4.23 -15.55
N SER A 157 0.23 4.09 -14.68
CA SER A 157 -1.18 4.18 -15.03
C SER A 157 -1.72 5.61 -14.93
N ASP A 158 -2.33 6.11 -16.00
CA ASP A 158 -3.03 7.41 -15.98
C ASP A 158 -4.13 7.44 -14.91
N SER A 159 -4.86 6.34 -14.74
CA SER A 159 -5.91 6.23 -13.72
C SER A 159 -5.37 6.33 -12.29
N ALA A 160 -4.13 5.87 -12.05
CA ALA A 160 -3.45 6.01 -10.77
C ALA A 160 -3.04 7.47 -10.54
N ILE A 161 -2.37 8.09 -11.51
CA ILE A 161 -1.93 9.49 -11.45
C ILE A 161 -3.12 10.44 -11.18
N ASP A 162 -4.23 10.27 -11.90
CA ASP A 162 -5.45 11.06 -11.69
C ASP A 162 -6.07 10.85 -10.30
N LEU A 163 -5.97 9.63 -9.76
CA LEU A 163 -6.49 9.31 -8.43
C LEU A 163 -5.60 9.93 -7.34
N VAL A 164 -4.28 9.84 -7.47
CA VAL A 164 -3.32 10.48 -6.56
C VAL A 164 -3.57 11.98 -6.50
N ASN A 165 -3.71 12.64 -7.66
CA ASN A 165 -3.97 14.08 -7.72
C ASN A 165 -5.25 14.50 -6.99
N ARG A 166 -6.32 13.70 -7.05
CA ARG A 166 -7.54 13.94 -6.26
C ARG A 166 -7.33 13.64 -4.78
N ASN A 167 -6.66 12.54 -4.45
CA ASN A 167 -6.40 12.18 -3.06
C ASN A 167 -5.52 13.23 -2.36
N LYS A 168 -4.52 13.80 -3.03
CA LYS A 168 -3.73 14.94 -2.53
C LYS A 168 -4.60 16.09 -2.02
N LEU A 169 -5.74 16.35 -2.67
CA LEU A 169 -6.62 17.46 -2.33
C LEU A 169 -7.71 17.09 -1.33
N GLU A 170 -8.14 15.82 -1.32
CA GLU A 170 -9.42 15.43 -0.71
C GLU A 170 -9.31 14.28 0.31
N SER A 171 -8.12 13.70 0.53
CA SER A 171 -7.95 12.58 1.47
C SER A 171 -7.95 12.98 2.95
N SER A 172 -7.95 14.29 3.22
CA SER A 172 -7.81 14.92 4.54
C SER A 172 -8.35 16.34 4.52
N GLU A 173 -8.43 17.00 5.68
CA GLU A 173 -8.90 18.39 5.80
C GLU A 173 -8.03 19.38 5.02
N ASP A 174 -6.71 19.24 5.10
CA ASP A 174 -5.78 20.04 4.28
C ASP A 174 -5.27 19.27 3.05
N PRO A 175 -4.88 19.96 1.97
CA PRO A 175 -4.13 19.35 0.89
C PRO A 175 -2.76 18.82 1.34
N ILE A 176 -2.33 17.72 0.74
CA ILE A 176 -1.02 17.10 0.95
C ILE A 176 -0.17 17.31 -0.29
N ASP A 177 0.92 18.05 -0.13
CA ASP A 177 1.82 18.37 -1.23
C ASP A 177 2.89 17.29 -1.45
N ILE A 178 2.80 16.62 -2.59
CA ILE A 178 3.73 15.59 -3.08
C ILE A 178 3.89 15.75 -4.61
N GLU A 179 5.04 15.37 -5.17
CA GLU A 179 5.23 15.31 -6.61
C GLU A 179 4.58 14.03 -7.18
N VAL A 180 3.91 14.10 -8.33
CA VAL A 180 3.27 12.94 -8.95
C VAL A 180 3.85 12.77 -10.35
N LEU A 181 4.44 11.61 -10.62
CA LEU A 181 5.18 11.34 -11.85
C LEU A 181 4.64 10.10 -12.56
N LYS A 182 4.34 10.24 -13.85
CA LYS A 182 3.99 9.10 -14.69
C LYS A 182 5.26 8.46 -15.23
N PHE A 183 5.56 7.22 -14.82
CA PHE A 183 6.77 6.51 -15.23
C PHE A 183 6.62 5.00 -15.09
N ASP A 184 7.09 4.26 -16.09
CA ASP A 184 7.20 2.80 -16.03
C ASP A 184 8.61 2.40 -15.55
N ILE A 185 8.66 1.88 -14.32
CA ILE A 185 9.92 1.51 -13.69
C ILE A 185 10.63 0.33 -14.37
N LEU A 186 9.89 -0.57 -15.04
CA LEU A 186 10.46 -1.74 -15.71
C LEU A 186 11.04 -1.40 -17.09
N GLN A 187 10.42 -0.48 -17.82
CA GLN A 187 10.85 -0.11 -19.19
C GLN A 187 11.99 0.92 -19.24
N SER A 188 12.48 1.40 -18.10
CA SER A 188 13.27 2.62 -18.07
C SER A 188 14.78 2.45 -18.27
N ASN A 189 15.34 3.27 -19.17
CA ASN A 189 16.79 3.50 -19.31
C ASN A 189 17.23 4.81 -18.62
N ASN A 190 16.31 5.62 -18.08
CA ASN A 190 16.61 6.93 -17.52
C ASN A 190 15.80 7.21 -16.24
N ILE A 191 16.36 6.81 -15.09
CA ILE A 191 15.80 7.05 -13.76
C ILE A 191 16.13 8.46 -13.26
N ASP A 192 17.02 9.20 -13.94
CA ASP A 192 17.49 10.52 -13.52
C ASP A 192 16.35 11.56 -13.39
N SER A 193 15.28 11.39 -14.17
CA SER A 193 14.07 12.21 -14.06
C SER A 193 13.41 12.14 -12.68
N ILE A 194 13.58 11.02 -11.96
CA ILE A 194 13.03 10.81 -10.62
C ILE A 194 14.01 11.29 -9.54
N LEU A 195 15.30 11.07 -9.75
CA LEU A 195 16.36 11.26 -8.73
C LEU A 195 16.65 12.71 -8.38
N SER A 196 16.33 13.68 -9.25
CA SER A 196 16.62 15.11 -9.01
C SER A 196 18.06 15.38 -8.55
N ASN A 197 19.04 14.62 -9.08
CA ASN A 197 20.48 14.69 -8.74
C ASN A 197 20.83 14.41 -7.26
N GLN A 198 19.95 13.77 -6.49
CA GLN A 198 20.23 13.38 -5.11
C GLN A 198 19.88 11.91 -4.86
N LYS A 199 20.51 11.30 -3.85
CA LYS A 199 20.10 9.97 -3.41
C LYS A 199 18.76 10.04 -2.68
N ILE A 200 17.91 9.05 -2.94
CA ILE A 200 16.63 8.88 -2.23
C ILE A 200 16.93 8.32 -0.85
N ASP A 201 16.38 8.94 0.20
CA ASP A 201 16.55 8.46 1.56
C ASP A 201 15.74 7.18 1.81
N ILE A 202 14.46 7.21 1.44
CA ILE A 202 13.53 6.10 1.64
C ILE A 202 12.79 5.81 0.34
N LEU A 203 13.02 4.61 -0.22
CA LEU A 203 12.25 4.10 -1.36
C LEU A 203 11.17 3.13 -0.86
N THR A 204 9.91 3.40 -1.13
CA THR A 204 8.81 2.46 -0.86
C THR A 204 8.26 1.90 -2.16
N CYS A 205 7.75 0.67 -2.12
CA CYS A 205 7.06 0.08 -3.26
C CYS A 205 6.11 -1.02 -2.79
N ASN A 206 4.85 -0.97 -3.25
CA ASN A 206 3.97 -2.13 -3.23
C ASN A 206 3.77 -2.62 -4.68
N PRO A 207 4.71 -3.41 -5.22
CA PRO A 207 4.68 -3.80 -6.62
C PRO A 207 3.64 -4.90 -6.87
N PRO A 208 3.24 -5.12 -8.12
CA PRO A 208 2.58 -6.36 -8.52
C PRO A 208 3.48 -7.56 -8.21
N TYR A 209 3.08 -8.42 -7.26
CA TYR A 209 3.91 -9.53 -6.77
C TYR A 209 3.25 -10.91 -6.88
N ILE A 210 2.04 -11.01 -7.45
CA ILE A 210 1.31 -12.28 -7.57
C ILE A 210 1.68 -12.95 -8.89
N PRO A 211 2.31 -14.13 -8.88
CA PRO A 211 2.55 -14.89 -10.09
C PRO A 211 1.25 -15.19 -10.83
N LYS A 212 1.31 -15.22 -12.17
CA LYS A 212 0.12 -15.45 -13.02
C LYS A 212 -0.59 -16.77 -12.71
N SER A 213 0.15 -17.80 -12.28
CA SER A 213 -0.39 -19.09 -11.84
C SER A 213 -1.27 -18.97 -10.60
N ASP A 214 -0.83 -18.16 -9.64
CA ASP A 214 -1.43 -18.05 -8.31
C ASP A 214 -2.65 -17.13 -8.35
N PHE A 215 -2.57 -16.10 -9.20
CA PHE A 215 -3.71 -15.23 -9.50
C PHE A 215 -4.94 -16.01 -9.96
N GLN A 216 -4.76 -17.09 -10.74
CA GLN A 216 -5.88 -17.91 -11.21
C GLN A 216 -6.46 -18.82 -10.12
N ARG A 217 -5.64 -19.27 -9.17
CA ARG A 217 -6.02 -20.26 -8.16
C ARG A 217 -6.61 -19.63 -6.90
N ASP A 218 -5.91 -18.68 -6.30
CA ASP A 218 -6.11 -18.36 -4.88
C ASP A 218 -6.77 -16.99 -4.62
N VAL A 219 -6.89 -16.15 -5.65
CA VAL A 219 -7.49 -14.82 -5.53
C VAL A 219 -9.02 -14.88 -5.54
N THR A 220 -9.65 -14.03 -4.73
CA THR A 220 -11.12 -13.96 -4.61
C THR A 220 -11.79 -13.55 -5.93
N LYS A 221 -13.07 -13.86 -6.10
CA LYS A 221 -13.84 -13.48 -7.30
C LYS A 221 -13.90 -11.97 -7.49
N SER A 222 -14.10 -11.21 -6.42
CA SER A 222 -14.16 -9.76 -6.45
C SER A 222 -12.87 -9.14 -7.01
N VAL A 223 -11.72 -9.56 -6.49
CA VAL A 223 -10.41 -9.10 -6.96
C VAL A 223 -10.16 -9.52 -8.41
N LYS A 224 -10.44 -10.79 -8.78
CA LYS A 224 -10.28 -11.30 -10.16
C LYS A 224 -11.08 -10.53 -11.20
N LEU A 225 -12.27 -10.04 -10.82
CA LEU A 225 -13.22 -9.40 -11.74
C LEU A 225 -13.06 -7.89 -11.82
N PHE A 226 -12.68 -7.23 -10.72
CA PHE A 226 -12.80 -5.76 -10.62
C PHE A 226 -11.48 -5.03 -10.37
N GLU A 227 -10.44 -5.71 -9.90
CA GLU A 227 -9.15 -5.06 -9.62
C GLU A 227 -8.19 -5.20 -10.82
N PRO A 228 -7.35 -4.18 -11.09
CA PRO A 228 -6.51 -4.15 -12.27
C PRO A 228 -5.44 -5.23 -12.22
N LYS A 229 -5.40 -6.10 -13.24
CA LYS A 229 -4.36 -7.13 -13.38
C LYS A 229 -2.95 -6.53 -13.38
N LEU A 230 -2.78 -5.34 -13.94
CA LEU A 230 -1.52 -4.59 -13.97
C LEU A 230 -0.97 -4.34 -12.55
N ALA A 231 -1.84 -4.14 -11.55
CA ALA A 231 -1.43 -3.89 -10.18
C ALA A 231 -1.26 -5.17 -9.34
N LEU A 232 -1.59 -6.34 -9.89
CA LEU A 232 -1.61 -7.60 -9.15
C LEU A 232 -0.58 -8.60 -9.69
N ILE A 233 -0.49 -8.72 -11.02
CA ILE A 233 0.31 -9.73 -11.67
C ILE A 233 1.74 -9.21 -11.85
N GLY A 234 2.67 -9.84 -11.16
CA GLY A 234 4.11 -9.65 -11.27
C GLY A 234 4.83 -10.67 -10.39
N ASP A 235 6.14 -10.76 -10.53
CA ASP A 235 6.95 -11.65 -9.69
C ASP A 235 8.31 -10.99 -9.39
N LYS A 236 9.42 -11.62 -9.78
CA LYS A 236 10.76 -11.15 -9.40
C LYS A 236 11.25 -9.92 -10.15
N GLU A 237 10.61 -9.55 -11.27
CA GLU A 237 11.05 -8.45 -12.14
C GLU A 237 11.17 -7.09 -11.42
N PHE A 238 10.24 -6.78 -10.51
CA PHE A 238 10.27 -5.55 -9.71
C PHE A 238 11.41 -5.54 -8.69
N TYR A 239 11.74 -6.71 -8.14
CA TYR A 239 12.85 -6.87 -7.21
C TYR A 239 14.20 -6.87 -7.94
N SER A 240 14.29 -7.50 -9.13
CA SER A 240 15.44 -7.35 -10.02
C SER A 240 15.67 -5.88 -10.39
N ASN A 241 14.60 -5.16 -10.74
CA ASN A 241 14.66 -3.73 -11.04
C ASN A 241 15.19 -2.90 -9.86
N LEU A 242 14.71 -3.17 -8.64
CA LEU A 242 15.24 -2.57 -7.41
C LEU A 242 16.75 -2.79 -7.30
N LEU A 243 17.19 -4.04 -7.41
CA LEU A 243 18.57 -4.45 -7.18
C LEU A 243 19.55 -3.92 -8.24
N GLU A 244 19.15 -3.95 -9.50
CA GLU A 244 20.00 -3.59 -10.63
C GLU A 244 20.02 -2.08 -10.89
N LYS A 245 18.87 -1.40 -10.69
CA LYS A 245 18.72 0.00 -11.10
C LYS A 245 18.57 0.99 -9.96
N TRP A 246 17.93 0.63 -8.84
CA TRP A 246 17.62 1.61 -7.79
C TRP A 246 18.64 1.64 -6.66
N ILE A 247 19.18 0.48 -6.26
CA ILE A 247 20.18 0.35 -5.17
C ILE A 247 21.31 1.40 -5.23
N PRO A 248 21.91 1.73 -6.39
CA PRO A 248 22.98 2.73 -6.45
C PRO A 248 22.54 4.14 -6.00
N HIS A 249 21.25 4.46 -6.14
CA HIS A 249 20.70 5.81 -5.97
C HIS A 249 19.89 6.00 -4.70
N ILE A 250 19.81 4.98 -3.82
CA ILE A 250 19.00 5.02 -2.62
C ILE A 250 19.82 4.71 -1.36
N ASN A 251 19.34 5.15 -0.19
CA ASN A 251 19.92 4.85 1.12
C ASN A 251 19.15 3.76 1.87
N SER A 252 17.86 3.60 1.59
CA SER A 252 17.04 2.51 2.10
C SER A 252 15.88 2.17 1.17
N PHE A 253 15.33 0.98 1.33
CA PHE A 253 14.11 0.55 0.65
C PHE A 253 13.19 -0.25 1.58
N VAL A 254 11.89 -0.21 1.28
CA VAL A 254 10.82 -1.00 1.90
C VAL A 254 9.89 -1.47 0.80
N TYR A 255 9.93 -2.77 0.48
CA TYR A 255 9.14 -3.36 -0.60
C TYR A 255 8.16 -4.38 -0.04
N GLU A 256 6.89 -4.27 -0.44
CA GLU A 256 5.90 -5.31 -0.14
C GLU A 256 6.23 -6.60 -0.91
N VAL A 257 5.96 -7.75 -0.30
CA VAL A 257 6.17 -9.09 -0.86
C VAL A 257 4.93 -9.94 -0.67
N GLY A 258 4.66 -10.80 -1.65
CA GLY A 258 3.61 -11.81 -1.58
C GLY A 258 4.05 -13.09 -0.88
N ASN A 259 5.35 -13.41 -0.91
CA ASN A 259 5.89 -14.63 -0.31
C ASN A 259 7.34 -14.50 0.17
N ILE A 260 7.79 -15.50 0.93
CA ILE A 260 9.14 -15.54 1.49
C ILE A 260 10.23 -15.75 0.42
N ASP A 261 9.90 -16.30 -0.74
CA ASP A 261 10.88 -16.57 -1.79
C ASP A 261 11.33 -15.29 -2.50
N GLN A 262 10.46 -14.27 -2.56
CA GLN A 262 10.81 -12.91 -2.99
C GLN A 262 11.80 -12.25 -2.02
N VAL A 263 11.62 -12.46 -0.71
CA VAL A 263 12.56 -11.98 0.32
C VAL A 263 13.92 -12.67 0.17
N LYS A 264 13.94 -13.99 0.00
CA LYS A 264 15.17 -14.76 -0.21
C LYS A 264 15.89 -14.29 -1.48
N PHE A 265 15.16 -14.03 -2.56
CA PHE A 265 15.73 -13.53 -3.81
C PHE A 265 16.52 -12.23 -3.60
N VAL A 266 15.95 -11.25 -2.90
CA VAL A 266 16.62 -9.98 -2.58
C VAL A 266 17.83 -10.20 -1.68
N LYS A 267 17.68 -11.02 -0.63
CA LYS A 267 18.77 -11.36 0.29
C LYS A 267 19.94 -12.02 -0.44
N ASP A 268 19.66 -13.04 -1.23
CA ASP A 268 20.67 -13.86 -1.89
C ASP A 268 21.46 -13.02 -2.90
N TYR A 269 20.77 -12.16 -3.67
CA TYR A 269 21.43 -11.22 -4.58
C TYR A 269 22.42 -10.31 -3.85
N ILE A 270 21.97 -9.64 -2.78
CA ILE A 270 22.83 -8.72 -2.01
C ILE A 270 23.99 -9.47 -1.35
N SER A 271 23.75 -10.67 -0.82
CA SER A 271 24.77 -11.46 -0.12
C SER A 271 25.85 -12.02 -1.05
N ASN A 272 25.50 -12.31 -2.31
CA ASN A 272 26.41 -12.83 -3.33
C ASN A 272 27.25 -11.73 -3.99
N ASP A 273 26.83 -10.47 -3.91
CA ASP A 273 27.60 -9.32 -4.40
C ASP A 273 28.63 -8.86 -3.36
N ASN A 274 29.91 -8.86 -3.74
CA ASN A 274 31.03 -8.54 -2.84
C ASN A 274 31.01 -7.09 -2.30
N THR A 275 30.39 -6.17 -3.04
CA THR A 275 30.28 -4.76 -2.65
C THR A 275 29.02 -4.56 -1.82
N LEU A 276 27.87 -5.06 -2.29
CA LEU A 276 26.60 -4.83 -1.59
C LEU A 276 26.56 -5.53 -0.22
N ASN A 277 27.11 -6.75 -0.09
CA ASN A 277 27.17 -7.51 1.16
C ASN A 277 27.87 -6.75 2.31
N LYS A 278 28.81 -5.85 2.01
CA LYS A 278 29.53 -5.05 3.01
C LYS A 278 28.77 -3.79 3.42
N ILE A 279 27.89 -3.30 2.54
CA ILE A 279 27.27 -1.98 2.68
C ILE A 279 25.83 -2.11 3.18
N TRP A 280 25.09 -3.08 2.66
CA TRP A 280 23.66 -3.23 2.87
C TRP A 280 23.32 -4.24 3.95
N THR A 281 22.44 -3.82 4.86
CA THR A 281 21.72 -4.74 5.74
C THR A 281 20.34 -4.98 5.15
N VAL A 282 19.88 -6.24 5.17
CA VAL A 282 18.57 -6.65 4.68
C VAL A 282 17.79 -7.31 5.82
N GLY A 283 16.52 -6.94 5.93
CA GLY A 283 15.58 -7.51 6.88
C GLY A 283 14.25 -7.88 6.22
N SER A 284 13.40 -8.52 7.01
CA SER A 284 12.03 -8.87 6.64
C SER A 284 11.08 -8.51 7.76
N LYS A 285 9.83 -8.25 7.41
CA LYS A 285 8.77 -7.94 8.36
C LYS A 285 7.53 -8.78 8.07
N TYR A 286 6.88 -9.15 9.17
CA TYR A 286 5.67 -9.95 9.19
C TYR A 286 4.50 -9.09 9.64
N ASP A 287 3.32 -9.35 9.09
CA ASP A 287 2.07 -8.74 9.53
C ASP A 287 1.57 -9.35 10.84
N SER A 288 0.50 -8.78 11.40
CA SER A 288 -0.18 -9.31 12.59
C SER A 288 -0.71 -10.75 12.42
N ASN A 289 -0.85 -11.24 11.18
CA ASN A 289 -1.22 -12.61 10.86
C ASN A 289 0.00 -13.55 10.68
N LYS A 290 1.20 -13.09 11.03
CA LYS A 290 2.47 -13.83 10.91
C LYS A 290 2.81 -14.21 9.47
N GLN A 291 2.30 -13.49 8.47
CA GLN A 291 2.71 -13.66 7.09
C GLN A 291 3.82 -12.65 6.76
N CYS A 292 4.84 -13.09 6.03
CA CYS A 292 5.87 -12.18 5.58
C CYS A 292 5.27 -11.24 4.53
N ARG A 293 5.43 -9.93 4.75
CA ARG A 293 4.83 -8.88 3.91
C ARG A 293 5.81 -7.90 3.37
N VAL A 294 6.97 -7.75 3.99
CA VAL A 294 7.93 -6.74 3.57
C VAL A 294 9.34 -7.30 3.58
N VAL A 295 10.09 -6.97 2.53
CA VAL A 295 11.55 -6.97 2.54
C VAL A 295 12.02 -5.52 2.63
N TYR A 296 12.94 -5.24 3.55
CA TYR A 296 13.52 -3.91 3.69
C TYR A 296 15.03 -4.00 3.71
N GLY A 297 15.69 -2.91 3.35
CA GLY A 297 17.14 -2.83 3.45
C GLY A 297 17.60 -1.39 3.60
N TYR A 298 18.79 -1.24 4.13
CA TYR A 298 19.40 0.07 4.35
C TYR A 298 20.92 -0.01 4.30
N VAL A 299 21.53 1.09 3.88
CA VAL A 299 22.98 1.28 3.91
C VAL A 299 23.45 1.52 5.34
N ASN A 300 24.48 0.81 5.77
CA ASN A 300 25.18 1.16 7.00
C ASN A 300 26.15 2.31 6.72
N SER A 301 25.88 3.48 7.28
CA SER A 301 26.84 4.58 7.23
C SER A 301 28.07 4.23 8.07
N PRO A 302 29.29 4.60 7.65
CA PRO A 302 30.44 4.57 8.55
C PRO A 302 30.15 5.47 9.76
N ASN A 303 30.61 5.04 10.95
CA ASN A 303 30.35 5.58 12.30
C ASN A 303 30.61 7.10 12.54
N SER A 304 30.80 7.93 11.51
CA SER A 304 31.17 9.35 11.59
C SER A 304 30.15 10.34 11.01
N SER A 305 29.05 9.90 10.38
CA SER A 305 28.01 10.83 9.89
C SER A 305 26.89 11.03 10.91
N SER A 306 26.46 12.29 11.11
CA SER A 306 25.26 12.64 11.89
C SER A 306 23.96 12.07 11.28
N TYR A 307 24.02 11.70 10.01
CA TYR A 307 22.99 10.98 9.28
C TYR A 307 23.24 9.47 9.31
N ASP A 308 22.34 8.73 9.96
CA ASP A 308 22.41 7.28 10.08
C ASP A 308 21.02 6.66 9.94
N ILE A 309 20.77 6.09 8.76
CA ILE A 309 19.47 5.51 8.43
C ILE A 309 19.21 4.19 9.16
N SER A 310 20.25 3.51 9.66
CA SER A 310 20.12 2.23 10.36
C SER A 310 19.26 2.31 11.62
N LYS A 311 19.28 3.47 12.30
CA LYS A 311 18.48 3.69 13.52
C LYS A 311 16.98 3.62 13.28
N ILE A 312 16.52 3.97 12.08
CA ILE A 312 15.10 3.85 11.68
C ILE A 312 14.69 2.38 11.67
N PHE A 313 15.55 1.51 11.14
CA PHE A 313 15.22 0.11 10.88
C PHE A 313 15.55 -0.83 12.03
N SER A 314 16.22 -0.34 13.08
CA SER A 314 16.61 -1.11 14.28
C SER A 314 15.46 -1.92 14.90
N ASN A 315 14.24 -1.38 14.90
CA ASN A 315 13.04 -2.01 15.45
C ASN A 315 11.90 -2.18 14.42
N PHE A 316 12.19 -2.03 13.12
CA PHE A 316 11.14 -2.10 12.08
C PHE A 316 10.70 -3.55 11.81
N GLY A 317 11.65 -4.49 11.80
CA GLY A 317 11.42 -5.90 11.53
C GLY A 317 12.61 -6.76 11.98
N THR A 318 12.74 -7.94 11.39
CA THR A 318 13.80 -8.90 11.70
C THR A 318 14.89 -8.83 10.64
N VAL A 319 16.12 -8.52 11.06
CA VAL A 319 17.29 -8.57 10.19
C VAL A 319 17.59 -10.02 9.78
N ILE A 320 17.73 -10.26 8.48
CA ILE A 320 17.98 -11.60 7.89
C ILE A 320 19.36 -11.71 7.25
N HIS A 321 20.00 -10.57 7.00
CA HIS A 321 21.36 -10.44 6.51
C HIS A 321 21.97 -9.12 7.05
N PRO A 322 22.76 -9.17 8.13
CA PRO A 322 23.55 -8.02 8.53
C PRO A 322 24.67 -7.80 7.51
N SER A 323 25.01 -6.55 7.24
CA SER A 323 26.22 -6.23 6.47
C SER A 323 27.47 -6.79 7.14
N LYS A 324 28.43 -7.25 6.35
CA LYS A 324 29.71 -7.79 6.84
C LYS A 324 30.76 -6.74 7.18
#